data_AF-A0AAV1Z459-F1
#
_entry.id   AF-A0AAV1Z459-F1
#
_cell.length_a   1.000
_cell.length_b   1.000
_cell.length_c   1.000
_cell.angle_alpha   90.00
_cell.angle_beta   90.00
_cell.angle_gamma   90.00
#
_symmetry.space_group_name_H-M   'P 1'
#
loop_
_entity.id
_entity.type
_entity.pdbx_description
1 polymer ?
#
loop_
_entity_poly.entity_id
_entity_poly.type
_entity_poly.pdbx_seq_one_letter_code
_entity_poly.pdbx_strand_id
1 'polypeptide(L)'
;MIHVILHRFRIPGVIKCGFLILLIACFSVFFSFVFLSQGEIPELDYEDDLNYSAKPTSSFTQDALDGNFEKCIFSTITSNLLLKGTNSSLEDLFPDVSTETIKESITVKESSLFPILKKFTDMMSSFFRIETVLIEPSVLFCMLGPRFKKLLIRRNFHLKTFAKSTNILTLGIRGSDVAAFKKFDKEEKLRVYGFRMQIVNESLLPWMKAGNDSIFNDHFISHIFFKNKDWVIHVVPFYERGDFLWHASLNVNKNDLFQELYFAESDSAYENFTYQSLGFKSRHLTNINIPSNPHFFLFETPSSKFLECNSTVVSNFFKFNQTGIPKKHSSLSVENFNKRIEVGLQELKAIFNPLLMNFWIWSGTMLGWYRQCDVIPYTSDADFAAWASQVDDLDDILQRINKSDNLELRQRMGIVEQSLEFNLNCHKLRADVFFLYPESNGTWYAGHRPSKGYYFKYHHPNFTLCSAELLGHKVLVPCEAEKVIVTEYGSNWMTPVTSWNYESSIKNRGPNIYWDKNMLAKVYLDN
;
A
#
# COMPACT_ATOMS: atom_id res chain seq x y z
N MET A 1 17.96 29.84 58.76
CA MET A 1 17.62 28.48 59.27
C MET A 1 18.85 27.73 59.81
N ILE A 2 20.00 27.72 59.12
CA ILE A 2 21.25 27.08 59.57
C ILE A 2 21.84 27.71 60.85
N HIS A 3 21.73 29.03 61.00
CA HIS A 3 22.21 29.73 62.20
C HIS A 3 21.46 29.36 63.50
N VAL A 4 20.22 28.84 63.39
CA VAL A 4 19.37 28.47 64.54
C VAL A 4 19.67 27.04 65.02
N ILE A 5 20.15 26.16 64.13
CA ILE A 5 20.45 24.76 64.45
C ILE A 5 21.79 24.63 65.19
N LEU A 6 22.77 25.48 64.88
CA LEU A 6 24.12 25.40 65.44
C LEU A 6 24.26 25.90 66.89
N HIS A 7 23.24 26.59 67.43
CA HIS A 7 23.27 27.09 68.82
C HIS A 7 22.69 26.09 69.84
N ARG A 8 21.99 25.03 69.39
CA ARG A 8 21.34 24.05 70.30
C ARG A 8 22.20 22.82 70.63
N PHE A 9 23.31 22.59 69.92
CA PHE A 9 24.18 21.44 70.18
C PHE A 9 25.61 21.92 70.53
N ARG A 10 25.99 21.79 71.80
CA ARG A 10 27.37 22.03 72.28
C ARG A 10 28.30 20.95 71.72
N ILE A 11 28.83 21.17 70.52
CA ILE A 11 29.76 20.27 69.86
C ILE A 11 31.14 20.96 69.74
N PRO A 12 32.27 20.30 70.11
CA PRO A 12 33.62 20.87 70.05
C PRO A 12 34.06 21.28 68.65
N GLY A 13 34.92 22.30 68.55
CA GLY A 13 35.25 23.04 67.31
C GLY A 13 35.79 22.20 66.14
N VAL A 14 36.38 21.02 66.39
CA VAL A 14 36.93 20.14 65.34
C VAL A 14 35.82 19.41 64.56
N ILE A 15 34.68 19.12 65.20
CA ILE A 15 33.53 18.45 64.57
C ILE A 15 32.70 19.45 63.75
N LYS A 16 32.79 20.76 64.05
CA LYS A 16 32.10 21.81 63.28
C LYS A 16 32.66 21.94 61.85
N CYS A 17 33.97 21.81 61.66
CA CYS A 17 34.56 21.80 60.31
C CYS A 17 34.21 20.53 59.54
N GLY A 18 34.25 19.36 60.18
CA GLY A 18 33.87 18.10 59.53
C GLY A 18 32.40 18.10 59.06
N PHE A 19 31.49 18.61 59.89
CA PHE A 19 30.07 18.68 59.53
C PHE A 19 29.80 19.73 58.43
N LEU A 20 30.52 20.86 58.43
CA LEU A 20 30.41 21.87 57.38
C LEU A 20 30.97 21.37 56.04
N ILE A 21 32.08 20.63 56.06
CA ILE A 21 32.65 19.99 54.85
C ILE A 21 31.69 18.92 54.32
N LEU A 22 31.08 18.11 55.18
CA LEU A 22 30.10 17.11 54.76
C LEU A 22 28.84 17.78 54.18
N LEU A 23 28.38 18.90 54.75
CA LEU A 23 27.23 19.63 54.25
C LEU A 23 27.53 20.33 52.91
N ILE A 24 28.74 20.86 52.74
CA ILE A 24 29.21 21.44 51.46
C ILE A 24 29.36 20.34 50.40
N ALA A 25 29.85 19.15 50.77
CA ALA A 25 29.94 18.00 49.87
C ALA A 25 28.55 17.45 49.49
N CYS A 26 27.61 17.39 50.43
CA CYS A 26 26.22 17.03 50.12
C CYS A 26 25.54 18.10 49.28
N PHE A 27 25.77 19.40 49.54
CA PHE A 27 25.24 20.48 48.71
C PHE A 27 25.90 20.55 47.34
N SER A 28 27.18 20.20 47.18
CA SER A 28 27.83 20.15 45.87
C SER A 28 27.35 18.95 45.07
N VAL A 29 27.12 17.78 45.69
CA VAL A 29 26.50 16.62 45.02
C VAL A 29 25.04 16.93 44.66
N PHE A 30 24.29 17.62 45.52
CA PHE A 30 22.90 18.02 45.24
C PHE A 30 22.84 19.13 44.17
N PHE A 31 23.75 20.10 44.16
CA PHE A 31 23.86 21.09 43.07
C PHE A 31 24.34 20.45 41.77
N SER A 32 25.25 19.47 41.81
CA SER A 32 25.62 18.70 40.62
C SER A 32 24.42 17.90 40.08
N PHE A 33 23.57 17.32 40.94
CA PHE A 33 22.33 16.65 40.51
C PHE A 33 21.24 17.61 40.02
N VAL A 34 21.10 18.79 40.63
CA VAL A 34 20.11 19.81 40.23
C VAL A 34 20.55 20.57 38.98
N PHE A 35 21.85 20.80 38.75
CA PHE A 35 22.38 21.33 37.48
C PHE A 35 22.44 20.26 36.38
N LEU A 36 22.58 18.97 36.73
CA LEU A 36 22.36 17.88 35.76
C LEU A 36 20.87 17.68 35.41
N SER A 37 19.93 18.22 36.21
CA SER A 37 18.49 18.15 35.92
C SER A 37 17.89 19.43 35.32
N GLN A 38 18.68 20.49 35.13
CA GLN A 38 18.22 21.76 34.56
C GLN A 38 19.15 22.35 33.48
N GLY A 39 20.17 21.61 33.05
CA GLY A 39 20.76 21.83 31.74
C GLY A 39 19.86 21.17 30.71
N GLU A 40 19.26 21.95 29.80
CA GLU A 40 19.00 21.45 28.46
C GLU A 40 20.35 20.96 27.93
N ILE A 41 20.59 19.64 28.08
CA ILE A 41 21.58 18.96 27.27
C ILE A 41 21.09 19.22 25.85
N PRO A 42 21.88 19.85 24.97
CA PRO A 42 21.53 19.88 23.56
C PRO A 42 21.32 18.41 23.18
N GLU A 43 20.08 18.02 22.88
CA GLU A 43 19.83 16.72 22.26
C GLU A 43 20.80 16.67 21.09
N LEU A 44 21.75 15.72 21.15
CA LEU A 44 22.53 15.37 19.98
C LEU A 44 21.48 14.91 18.98
N ASP A 45 21.07 15.82 18.10
CA ASP A 45 20.36 15.50 16.88
C ASP A 45 21.23 14.44 16.21
N TYR A 46 20.80 13.19 16.29
CA TYR A 46 21.49 12.10 15.62
C TYR A 46 21.40 12.42 14.13
N GLU A 47 22.51 12.95 13.60
CA GLU A 47 22.73 13.16 12.18
C GLU A 47 22.48 11.84 11.42
N ASP A 48 21.71 11.99 10.34
CA ASP A 48 21.55 11.17 9.15
C ASP A 48 22.30 9.82 9.10
N ASP A 49 21.94 8.85 9.95
CA ASP A 49 22.39 7.46 9.86
C ASP A 49 21.65 6.66 8.77
N LEU A 50 20.75 7.31 8.03
CA LEU A 50 19.92 6.69 6.99
C LEU A 50 20.51 6.87 5.59
N ASN A 51 21.50 6.06 5.26
CA ASN A 51 21.88 5.89 3.86
C ASN A 51 20.96 4.86 3.17
N TYR A 52 19.78 5.30 2.71
CA TYR A 52 18.82 4.44 2.03
C TYR A 52 18.79 4.69 0.52
N SER A 53 18.98 3.61 -0.24
CA SER A 53 18.71 3.58 -1.68
C SER A 53 17.46 2.76 -1.94
N ALA A 54 16.51 3.32 -2.68
CA ALA A 54 15.27 2.63 -3.02
C ALA A 54 15.59 1.33 -3.79
N LYS A 55 15.03 0.22 -3.31
CA LYS A 55 15.14 -1.06 -4.02
C LYS A 55 14.43 -0.96 -5.38
N PRO A 56 15.06 -1.42 -6.47
CA PRO A 56 14.42 -1.38 -7.78
C PRO A 56 13.14 -2.20 -7.77
N THR A 57 12.10 -1.70 -8.43
CA THR A 57 10.87 -2.45 -8.68
C THR A 57 11.22 -3.75 -9.41
N SER A 58 10.55 -4.85 -9.06
CA SER A 58 10.80 -6.16 -9.67
C SER A 58 10.77 -6.07 -11.19
N SER A 59 11.84 -6.53 -11.86
CA SER A 59 11.91 -6.54 -13.30
C SER A 59 10.99 -7.60 -13.92
N PHE A 60 10.60 -7.39 -15.19
CA PHE A 60 9.86 -8.38 -15.95
C PHE A 60 10.67 -9.68 -16.06
N THR A 61 10.02 -10.81 -15.80
CA THR A 61 10.57 -12.13 -16.02
C THR A 61 9.67 -12.91 -16.99
N GLN A 62 10.28 -13.60 -17.97
CA GLN A 62 9.51 -14.28 -19.01
C GLN A 62 8.62 -15.42 -18.46
N ASP A 63 8.98 -16.00 -17.31
CA ASP A 63 8.18 -17.02 -16.61
C ASP A 63 6.86 -16.46 -16.04
N ALA A 64 6.67 -15.14 -16.06
CA ALA A 64 5.38 -14.50 -15.78
C ALA A 64 4.31 -14.89 -16.81
N LEU A 65 4.70 -15.19 -18.05
CA LEU A 65 3.78 -15.46 -19.16
C LEU A 65 3.70 -16.96 -19.48
N ASP A 66 2.53 -17.38 -19.97
CA ASP A 66 2.34 -18.71 -20.54
C ASP A 66 3.14 -18.88 -21.85
N GLY A 67 3.64 -20.08 -22.14
CA GLY A 67 4.40 -20.34 -23.37
C GLY A 67 3.63 -20.06 -24.67
N ASN A 68 2.30 -20.06 -24.63
CA ASN A 68 1.39 -19.75 -25.74
C ASN A 68 0.52 -18.52 -25.44
N PHE A 69 1.01 -17.56 -24.65
CA PHE A 69 0.24 -16.37 -24.25
C PHE A 69 -0.38 -15.62 -25.44
N GLU A 70 0.23 -15.68 -26.63
CA GLU A 70 -0.26 -15.02 -27.84
C GLU A 70 -1.67 -15.47 -28.24
N LYS A 71 -2.09 -16.68 -27.85
CA LYS A 71 -3.47 -17.16 -28.05
C LYS A 71 -4.51 -16.26 -27.38
N CYS A 72 -4.17 -15.59 -26.29
CA CYS A 72 -5.05 -14.64 -25.61
C CYS A 72 -5.37 -13.42 -26.48
N ILE A 73 -4.46 -13.03 -27.38
CA ILE A 73 -4.66 -11.90 -28.27
C ILE A 73 -5.27 -12.38 -29.61
N PHE A 74 -4.93 -13.59 -30.05
CA PHE A 74 -5.40 -14.16 -31.32
C PHE A 74 -6.75 -14.87 -31.28
N SER A 75 -7.26 -15.25 -30.11
CA SER A 75 -8.57 -15.89 -29.96
C SER A 75 -9.61 -14.94 -29.38
N THR A 76 -10.89 -15.15 -29.73
CA THR A 76 -11.98 -14.38 -29.14
C THR A 76 -12.07 -14.76 -27.66
N ILE A 77 -11.60 -13.89 -26.77
CA ILE A 77 -11.85 -14.04 -25.34
C ILE A 77 -13.33 -13.74 -25.11
N THR A 78 -14.16 -14.78 -25.12
CA THR A 78 -15.46 -14.70 -24.46
C THR A 78 -15.23 -14.95 -22.97
N SER A 79 -15.96 -14.23 -22.12
CA SER A 79 -16.00 -14.47 -20.66
C SER A 79 -16.26 -15.95 -20.31
N ASN A 80 -16.94 -16.68 -21.19
CA ASN A 80 -17.16 -18.13 -21.09
C ASN A 80 -15.88 -18.98 -21.28
N LEU A 81 -14.89 -18.55 -22.06
CA LEU A 81 -13.63 -19.28 -22.23
C LEU A 81 -12.73 -19.17 -20.99
N LEU A 82 -12.80 -18.04 -20.28
CA LEU A 82 -12.07 -17.83 -19.01
C LEU A 82 -12.67 -18.63 -17.84
N LEU A 83 -13.96 -18.99 -17.93
CA LEU A 83 -14.65 -19.81 -16.92
C LEU A 83 -14.60 -21.33 -17.22
N LYS A 84 -14.31 -21.74 -18.46
CA LYS A 84 -14.16 -23.16 -18.80
C LYS A 84 -12.93 -23.84 -18.19
N GLY A 85 -12.00 -23.07 -17.62
CA GLY A 85 -10.83 -23.57 -16.88
C GLY A 85 -10.98 -23.59 -15.35
N THR A 86 -12.14 -23.20 -14.80
CA THR A 86 -12.33 -23.08 -13.34
C THR A 86 -13.49 -23.89 -12.77
N ASN A 87 -14.10 -24.78 -13.56
CA ASN A 87 -14.96 -25.83 -13.01
C ASN A 87 -14.12 -27.04 -12.60
N SER A 88 -13.31 -26.89 -11.55
CA SER A 88 -13.06 -28.01 -10.64
C SER A 88 -13.73 -27.60 -9.33
N SER A 89 -14.95 -28.08 -9.15
CA SER A 89 -15.63 -28.09 -7.86
C SER A 89 -14.70 -28.70 -6.81
N LEU A 90 -14.76 -28.15 -5.61
CA LEU A 90 -14.55 -28.92 -4.40
C LEU A 90 -15.39 -30.19 -4.49
N GLU A 91 -14.80 -31.30 -4.91
CA GLU A 91 -15.21 -32.66 -4.60
C GLU A 91 -14.10 -33.61 -5.05
N ASP A 92 -13.69 -34.47 -4.11
CA ASP A 92 -12.87 -35.67 -4.25
C ASP A 92 -11.33 -35.58 -4.07
N LEU A 93 -10.97 -35.85 -2.81
CA LEU A 93 -9.81 -36.61 -2.33
C LEU A 93 -9.37 -37.71 -3.32
N PHE A 94 -8.05 -37.84 -3.58
CA PHE A 94 -7.30 -38.84 -4.39
C PHE A 94 -7.98 -40.24 -4.58
N PRO A 95 -7.84 -40.98 -5.71
CA PRO A 95 -6.56 -41.21 -6.43
C PRO A 95 -6.62 -41.36 -7.99
N ASP A 96 -5.42 -41.35 -8.60
CA ASP A 96 -5.02 -41.83 -9.94
C ASP A 96 -6.08 -42.11 -11.01
N VAL A 97 -6.10 -41.32 -12.11
CA VAL A 97 -6.41 -41.81 -13.47
C VAL A 97 -5.60 -41.05 -14.54
N SER A 98 -5.04 -41.86 -15.43
CA SER A 98 -4.21 -41.67 -16.62
C SER A 98 -4.34 -40.40 -17.46
N THR A 99 -3.17 -39.98 -17.95
CA THR A 99 -2.94 -39.20 -19.18
C THR A 99 -3.63 -39.85 -20.39
N GLU A 100 -4.86 -39.45 -20.71
CA GLU A 100 -5.42 -39.63 -22.05
C GLU A 100 -5.53 -38.29 -22.78
N THR A 101 -5.01 -38.32 -23.99
CA THR A 101 -4.78 -37.19 -24.88
C THR A 101 -6.13 -36.68 -25.41
N ILE A 102 -6.65 -35.58 -24.86
CA ILE A 102 -7.80 -34.90 -25.44
C ILE A 102 -7.34 -34.18 -26.72
N LYS A 103 -7.56 -34.83 -27.87
CA LYS A 103 -7.60 -34.18 -29.18
C LYS A 103 -8.93 -33.44 -29.32
N GLU A 104 -9.03 -32.25 -28.74
CA GLU A 104 -10.08 -31.31 -29.12
C GLU A 104 -9.60 -30.47 -30.30
N SER A 105 -10.25 -30.63 -31.44
CA SER A 105 -10.09 -29.73 -32.59
C SER A 105 -10.67 -28.36 -32.22
N ILE A 106 -9.83 -27.48 -31.68
CA ILE A 106 -10.15 -26.07 -31.51
C ILE A 106 -10.27 -25.46 -32.90
N THR A 107 -11.50 -25.26 -33.39
CA THR A 107 -11.74 -24.32 -34.49
C THR A 107 -11.47 -22.92 -33.98
N VAL A 108 -10.25 -22.44 -34.20
CA VAL A 108 -9.86 -21.04 -33.99
C VAL A 108 -10.65 -20.20 -34.99
N LYS A 109 -11.74 -19.56 -34.56
CA LYS A 109 -12.22 -18.37 -35.27
C LYS A 109 -11.18 -17.28 -35.03
N GLU A 110 -10.65 -16.69 -36.10
CA GLU A 110 -9.73 -15.55 -36.00
C GLU A 110 -10.37 -14.46 -35.14
N SER A 111 -9.70 -14.06 -34.05
CA SER A 111 -10.17 -12.98 -33.21
C SER A 111 -10.11 -11.66 -33.95
N SER A 112 -11.17 -10.85 -33.84
CA SER A 112 -11.12 -9.46 -34.28
C SER A 112 -10.22 -8.58 -33.39
N LEU A 113 -9.75 -9.08 -32.24
CA LEU A 113 -8.94 -8.33 -31.27
C LEU A 113 -7.53 -8.02 -31.80
N PHE A 114 -6.80 -9.02 -32.30
CA PHE A 114 -5.41 -8.79 -32.74
C PHE A 114 -5.31 -7.76 -33.87
N PRO A 115 -6.09 -7.85 -34.96
CA PRO A 115 -6.01 -6.86 -36.04
C PRO A 115 -6.27 -5.44 -35.55
N ILE A 116 -7.25 -5.26 -34.65
CA ILE A 116 -7.59 -3.92 -34.16
C ILE A 116 -6.54 -3.38 -33.18
N LEU A 117 -6.09 -4.22 -32.23
CA LEU A 117 -5.04 -3.86 -31.28
C LEU A 117 -3.76 -3.49 -32.03
N LYS A 118 -3.33 -4.32 -32.99
CA LYS A 118 -2.11 -4.08 -33.76
C LYS A 118 -2.19 -2.80 -34.60
N LYS A 119 -3.32 -2.61 -35.31
CA LYS A 119 -3.54 -1.38 -36.09
C LYS A 119 -3.49 -0.13 -35.19
N PHE A 120 -4.08 -0.22 -34.00
CA PHE A 120 -4.08 0.88 -33.04
C PHE A 120 -2.69 1.14 -32.47
N THR A 121 -1.99 0.14 -31.96
CA THR A 121 -0.67 0.32 -31.33
C THR A 121 0.38 0.81 -32.33
N ASP A 122 0.33 0.33 -33.58
CA ASP A 122 1.19 0.83 -34.65
C ASP A 122 0.88 2.28 -35.01
N MET A 123 -0.40 2.66 -35.05
CA MET A 123 -0.79 4.07 -35.20
C MET A 123 -0.25 4.89 -34.04
N MET A 124 -0.43 4.47 -32.79
CA MET A 124 0.04 5.20 -31.61
C MET A 124 1.56 5.40 -31.61
N SER A 125 2.34 4.34 -31.85
CA SER A 125 3.80 4.40 -31.85
C SER A 125 4.35 5.16 -33.07
N SER A 126 3.84 4.93 -34.28
CA SER A 126 4.37 5.59 -35.48
C SER A 126 3.95 7.06 -35.60
N PHE A 127 2.71 7.35 -35.22
CA PHE A 127 2.06 8.62 -35.53
C PHE A 127 2.09 9.59 -34.35
N PHE A 128 1.69 9.13 -33.16
CA PHE A 128 1.72 9.94 -31.95
C PHE A 128 3.06 9.87 -31.22
N ARG A 129 3.93 8.89 -31.56
CA ARG A 129 5.16 8.58 -30.81
C ARG A 129 4.87 8.23 -29.35
N ILE A 130 3.73 7.56 -29.13
CA ILE A 130 3.27 7.14 -27.81
C ILE A 130 3.33 5.62 -27.74
N GLU A 131 3.94 5.14 -26.67
CA GLU A 131 3.90 3.73 -26.31
C GLU A 131 2.65 3.46 -25.47
N THR A 132 1.77 2.60 -25.98
CA THR A 132 0.58 2.16 -25.26
C THR A 132 0.84 0.84 -24.56
N VAL A 133 0.24 0.67 -23.38
CA VAL A 133 0.35 -0.53 -22.55
C VAL A 133 -1.02 -1.21 -22.48
N LEU A 134 -1.12 -2.49 -22.85
CA LEU A 134 -2.34 -3.27 -22.69
C LEU A 134 -2.58 -3.56 -21.21
N ILE A 135 -3.61 -2.94 -20.62
CA ILE A 135 -3.93 -3.06 -19.18
C ILE A 135 -5.25 -3.80 -18.93
N GLU A 136 -5.89 -4.30 -19.98
CA GLU A 136 -7.16 -5.02 -19.91
C GLU A 136 -7.03 -6.28 -19.02
N PRO A 137 -7.68 -6.33 -17.84
CA PRO A 137 -7.41 -7.37 -16.84
C PRO A 137 -7.69 -8.78 -17.34
N SER A 138 -8.73 -8.95 -18.17
CA SER A 138 -9.11 -10.23 -18.75
C SER A 138 -8.06 -10.78 -19.71
N VAL A 139 -7.47 -9.93 -20.54
CA VAL A 139 -6.41 -10.31 -21.48
C VAL A 139 -5.10 -10.59 -20.73
N LEU A 140 -4.72 -9.69 -19.81
CA LEU A 140 -3.51 -9.87 -18.99
C LEU A 140 -3.57 -11.17 -18.18
N PHE A 141 -4.69 -11.44 -17.50
CA PHE A 141 -4.83 -12.66 -16.73
C PHE A 141 -4.74 -13.90 -17.61
N CYS A 142 -5.32 -13.87 -18.82
CA CYS A 142 -5.19 -14.96 -19.79
C CYS A 142 -3.72 -15.23 -20.14
N MET A 143 -2.91 -14.18 -20.31
CA MET A 143 -1.50 -14.28 -20.71
C MET A 143 -0.59 -14.86 -19.63
N LEU A 144 -0.99 -14.80 -18.36
CA LEU A 144 -0.16 -15.26 -17.24
C LEU A 144 0.11 -16.77 -17.26
N GLY A 145 1.28 -17.16 -16.79
CA GLY A 145 1.62 -18.56 -16.55
C GLY A 145 0.76 -19.19 -15.43
N PRO A 146 0.62 -20.54 -15.40
CA PRO A 146 -0.25 -21.24 -14.45
C PRO A 146 0.04 -20.94 -12.97
N ARG A 147 1.32 -20.76 -12.62
CA ARG A 147 1.76 -20.40 -11.26
C ARG A 147 1.10 -19.10 -10.78
N PHE A 148 1.20 -18.03 -11.56
CA PHE A 148 0.68 -16.72 -11.19
C PHE A 148 -0.85 -16.66 -11.26
N LYS A 149 -1.48 -17.36 -12.21
CA LYS A 149 -2.95 -17.53 -12.23
C LYS A 149 -3.45 -18.17 -10.93
N LYS A 150 -2.86 -19.29 -10.52
CA LYS A 150 -3.23 -19.99 -9.27
C LYS A 150 -3.00 -19.09 -8.05
N LEU A 151 -1.88 -18.36 -8.02
CA LEU A 151 -1.58 -17.45 -6.93
C LEU A 151 -2.62 -16.31 -6.85
N LEU A 152 -2.93 -15.63 -7.95
CA LEU A 152 -3.94 -14.57 -8.00
C LEU A 152 -5.32 -15.06 -7.56
N ILE A 153 -5.75 -16.26 -8.00
CA ILE A 153 -7.02 -16.86 -7.57
C ILE A 153 -7.02 -17.07 -6.04
N ARG A 154 -5.92 -17.56 -5.46
CA ARG A 154 -5.76 -17.70 -4.00
C ARG A 154 -5.74 -16.36 -3.26
N ARG A 155 -5.43 -15.26 -3.97
CA ARG A 155 -5.54 -13.88 -3.46
C ARG A 155 -6.89 -13.23 -3.77
N ASN A 156 -7.93 -14.04 -4.04
CA ASN A 156 -9.30 -13.59 -4.33
C ASN A 156 -9.41 -12.66 -5.56
N PHE A 157 -8.51 -12.81 -6.53
CA PHE A 157 -8.65 -12.12 -7.81
C PHE A 157 -9.78 -12.77 -8.62
N HIS A 158 -10.82 -12.00 -8.94
CA HIS A 158 -12.00 -12.49 -9.68
C HIS A 158 -12.21 -11.71 -10.98
N LEU A 159 -12.10 -12.41 -12.12
CA LEU A 159 -12.29 -11.81 -13.44
C LEU A 159 -13.70 -11.25 -13.70
N LYS A 160 -14.72 -11.83 -13.05
CA LYS A 160 -16.11 -11.37 -13.18
C LYS A 160 -16.28 -9.91 -12.76
N THR A 161 -15.41 -9.41 -11.89
CA THR A 161 -15.38 -8.00 -11.46
C THR A 161 -15.06 -7.06 -12.62
N PHE A 162 -14.35 -7.54 -13.66
CA PHE A 162 -13.83 -6.74 -14.76
C PHE A 162 -14.55 -7.00 -16.10
N ALA A 163 -15.19 -8.16 -16.25
CA ALA A 163 -15.76 -8.62 -17.51
C ALA A 163 -17.17 -8.05 -17.79
N LYS A 164 -17.29 -6.73 -17.94
CA LYS A 164 -18.59 -6.06 -18.14
C LYS A 164 -18.95 -5.82 -19.61
N SER A 165 -17.99 -5.58 -20.50
CA SER A 165 -18.28 -5.13 -21.86
C SER A 165 -17.72 -6.02 -22.97
N THR A 166 -18.53 -6.30 -23.99
CA THR A 166 -18.08 -6.91 -25.24
C THR A 166 -17.61 -5.81 -26.19
N ASN A 167 -16.39 -5.95 -26.75
CA ASN A 167 -15.77 -5.04 -27.72
C ASN A 167 -15.21 -3.72 -27.17
N ILE A 168 -14.87 -3.68 -25.88
CA ILE A 168 -14.03 -2.62 -25.33
C ILE A 168 -12.65 -3.20 -25.00
N LEU A 169 -11.60 -2.43 -25.31
CA LEU A 169 -10.22 -2.77 -24.98
C LEU A 169 -9.56 -1.61 -24.24
N THR A 170 -9.00 -1.89 -23.06
CA THR A 170 -8.37 -0.86 -22.24
C THR A 170 -6.84 -0.86 -22.38
N LEU A 171 -6.27 0.31 -22.69
CA LEU A 171 -4.83 0.55 -22.73
C LEU A 171 -4.44 1.73 -21.84
N GLY A 172 -3.25 1.68 -21.25
CA GLY A 172 -2.62 2.76 -20.51
C GLY A 172 -1.62 3.54 -21.36
N ILE A 173 -1.42 4.81 -21.03
CA ILE A 173 -0.32 5.67 -21.52
C ILE A 173 0.26 6.48 -20.36
N ARG A 174 1.44 7.08 -20.53
CA ARG A 174 1.96 8.04 -19.56
C ARG A 174 1.17 9.35 -19.64
N GLY A 175 0.92 9.97 -18.50
CA GLY A 175 0.24 11.26 -18.38
C GLY A 175 0.97 12.38 -19.13
N SER A 176 2.30 12.31 -19.23
CA SER A 176 3.13 13.23 -20.04
C SER A 176 2.78 13.22 -21.53
N ASP A 177 2.29 12.09 -22.04
CA ASP A 177 2.08 11.88 -23.47
C ASP A 177 0.78 12.51 -23.97
N VAL A 178 -0.12 12.93 -23.07
CA VAL A 178 -1.43 13.49 -23.43
C VAL A 178 -1.31 14.79 -24.23
N ALA A 179 -0.19 15.50 -24.11
CA ALA A 179 0.08 16.73 -24.86
C ALA A 179 0.12 16.50 -26.38
N ALA A 180 0.44 15.28 -26.83
CA ALA A 180 0.44 14.93 -28.25
C ALA A 180 -0.96 15.01 -28.88
N PHE A 181 -2.03 14.79 -28.09
CA PHE A 181 -3.41 14.88 -28.59
C PHE A 181 -3.92 16.32 -28.70
N LYS A 182 -3.39 17.26 -27.89
CA LYS A 182 -3.81 18.68 -27.91
C LYS A 182 -3.26 19.45 -29.10
N LYS A 183 -2.10 19.06 -29.62
CA LYS A 183 -1.41 19.76 -30.73
C LYS A 183 -1.99 19.43 -32.11
N PHE A 184 -3.16 18.81 -32.17
CA PHE A 184 -3.52 17.96 -33.31
C PHE A 184 -4.85 18.35 -33.99
N ASP A 185 -4.75 18.90 -35.21
CA ASP A 185 -5.87 19.37 -36.04
C ASP A 185 -6.25 18.38 -37.17
N LYS A 186 -6.34 17.08 -36.88
CA LYS A 186 -6.38 16.06 -37.95
C LYS A 186 -7.25 14.84 -37.61
N GLU A 187 -8.53 15.10 -37.34
CA GLU A 187 -9.56 14.05 -37.42
C GLU A 187 -9.46 13.24 -38.73
N GLU A 188 -9.07 13.88 -39.84
CA GLU A 188 -8.94 13.25 -41.15
C GLU A 188 -7.95 12.08 -41.18
N LYS A 189 -6.82 12.18 -40.47
CA LYS A 189 -5.84 11.07 -40.40
C LYS A 189 -6.34 9.92 -39.55
N LEU A 190 -7.03 10.20 -38.45
CA LEU A 190 -7.66 9.16 -37.62
C LEU A 190 -8.74 8.42 -38.41
N ARG A 191 -9.49 9.13 -39.28
CA ARG A 191 -10.46 8.54 -40.20
C ARG A 191 -9.81 7.58 -41.20
N VAL A 192 -8.59 7.86 -41.70
CA VAL A 192 -7.83 6.92 -42.54
C VAL A 192 -7.54 5.60 -41.79
N TYR A 193 -7.22 5.68 -40.50
CA TYR A 193 -7.07 4.50 -39.65
C TYR A 193 -8.42 3.92 -39.17
N GLY A 194 -9.55 4.52 -39.54
CA GLY A 194 -10.89 4.04 -39.20
C GLY A 194 -11.31 4.32 -37.75
N PHE A 195 -10.64 5.26 -37.07
CA PHE A 195 -10.96 5.65 -35.70
C PHE A 195 -11.54 7.06 -35.63
N ARG A 196 -12.45 7.26 -34.68
CA ARG A 196 -12.85 8.58 -34.18
C ARG A 196 -12.36 8.71 -32.75
N MET A 197 -11.75 9.84 -32.44
CA MET A 197 -11.20 10.11 -31.10
C MET A 197 -12.14 11.03 -30.31
N GLN A 198 -12.32 10.72 -29.04
CA GLN A 198 -13.02 11.57 -28.07
C GLN A 198 -12.13 11.74 -26.85
N ILE A 199 -11.82 12.99 -26.49
CA ILE A 199 -11.02 13.35 -25.32
C ILE A 199 -11.97 13.76 -24.20
N VAL A 200 -11.74 13.25 -22.99
CA VAL A 200 -12.41 13.71 -21.78
C VAL A 200 -11.46 14.60 -21.00
N ASN A 201 -11.90 15.81 -20.70
CA ASN A 201 -11.16 16.76 -19.87
C ASN A 201 -11.86 16.90 -18.52
N GLU A 202 -11.08 16.94 -17.45
CA GLU A 202 -11.54 17.18 -16.08
C GLU A 202 -10.83 18.40 -15.50
N SER A 203 -11.45 19.06 -14.52
CA SER A 203 -10.85 20.20 -13.83
C SER A 203 -9.62 19.77 -13.04
N LEU A 204 -8.60 20.65 -12.96
CA LEU A 204 -7.40 20.36 -12.18
C LEU A 204 -7.71 20.09 -10.70
N LEU A 205 -7.15 18.99 -10.20
CA LEU A 205 -7.21 18.61 -8.79
C LEU A 205 -6.26 19.47 -7.94
N PRO A 206 -6.51 19.63 -6.62
CA PRO A 206 -5.68 20.46 -5.75
C PRO A 206 -4.19 20.08 -5.78
N TRP A 207 -3.85 18.80 -5.76
CA TRP A 207 -2.46 18.33 -5.79
C TRP A 207 -1.78 18.64 -7.13
N MET A 208 -2.52 18.63 -8.25
CA MET A 208 -1.99 19.00 -9.57
C MET A 208 -1.71 20.50 -9.70
N LYS A 209 -2.42 21.35 -8.94
CA LYS A 209 -2.20 22.82 -8.92
C LYS A 209 -0.99 23.22 -8.08
N ALA A 210 -0.64 22.40 -7.08
CA ALA A 210 0.50 22.65 -6.21
C ALA A 210 1.85 22.33 -6.89
N GLY A 211 1.84 21.43 -7.89
CA GLY A 211 2.99 21.19 -8.76
C GLY A 211 3.18 22.36 -9.72
N ASN A 212 4.40 22.89 -9.80
CA ASN A 212 4.78 24.05 -10.62
C ASN A 212 4.75 23.77 -12.14
N ASP A 213 4.08 22.70 -12.58
CA ASP A 213 4.02 22.28 -13.97
C ASP A 213 2.98 23.11 -14.72
N SER A 214 3.48 24.20 -15.31
CA SER A 214 2.85 25.08 -16.31
C SER A 214 2.26 24.38 -17.56
N ILE A 215 2.15 23.04 -17.56
CA ILE A 215 1.71 22.21 -18.67
C ILE A 215 0.18 22.16 -18.76
N PHE A 216 -0.53 22.39 -17.66
CA PHE A 216 -1.98 22.31 -17.64
C PHE A 216 -2.62 23.71 -17.70
N ASN A 217 -3.41 23.95 -18.76
CA ASN A 217 -4.56 24.87 -18.67
C ASN A 217 -5.47 24.40 -17.52
N ASP A 218 -6.53 25.13 -17.14
CA ASP A 218 -7.43 24.80 -16.00
C ASP A 218 -8.02 23.36 -15.96
N HIS A 219 -7.73 22.52 -16.96
CA HIS A 219 -8.16 21.15 -17.15
C HIS A 219 -7.01 20.20 -17.56
N PHE A 220 -7.12 18.94 -17.17
CA PHE A 220 -6.27 17.83 -17.63
C PHE A 220 -7.07 16.79 -18.41
N ILE A 221 -6.40 15.91 -19.17
CA ILE A 221 -7.06 14.86 -19.96
C ILE A 221 -7.21 13.61 -19.10
N SER A 222 -8.41 13.29 -18.65
CA SER A 222 -8.65 12.14 -17.78
C SER A 222 -8.72 10.82 -18.55
N HIS A 223 -9.36 10.81 -19.72
CA HIS A 223 -9.53 9.62 -20.55
C HIS A 223 -9.62 9.97 -22.03
N ILE A 224 -9.28 9.01 -22.89
CA ILE A 224 -9.41 9.16 -24.34
C ILE A 224 -10.06 7.90 -24.90
N PHE A 225 -11.01 8.07 -25.81
CA PHE A 225 -11.71 6.98 -26.47
C PHE A 225 -11.45 7.01 -27.96
N PHE A 226 -11.01 5.87 -28.51
CA PHE A 226 -10.91 5.67 -29.94
C PHE A 226 -11.97 4.67 -30.39
N LYS A 227 -12.97 5.15 -31.12
CA LYS A 227 -14.09 4.34 -31.58
C LYS A 227 -13.93 3.99 -33.06
N ASN A 228 -14.09 2.72 -33.40
CA ASN A 228 -14.31 2.28 -34.78
C ASN A 228 -15.73 1.69 -34.92
N LYS A 229 -16.03 0.98 -36.01
CA LYS A 229 -17.35 0.38 -36.25
C LYS A 229 -17.73 -0.68 -35.20
N ASP A 230 -16.76 -1.47 -34.75
CA ASP A 230 -16.99 -2.72 -34.00
C ASP A 230 -16.41 -2.69 -32.58
N TRP A 231 -15.48 -1.77 -32.28
CA TRP A 231 -14.67 -1.68 -31.07
C TRP A 231 -14.56 -0.26 -30.53
N VAL A 232 -14.44 -0.16 -29.21
CA VAL A 232 -13.97 1.04 -28.49
C VAL A 232 -12.66 0.71 -27.82
N ILE A 233 -11.64 1.53 -28.09
CA ILE A 233 -10.37 1.49 -27.37
C ILE A 233 -10.38 2.59 -26.32
N HIS A 234 -10.40 2.20 -25.05
CA HIS A 234 -10.32 3.09 -23.90
C HIS A 234 -8.86 3.29 -23.54
N VAL A 235 -8.38 4.53 -23.62
CA VAL A 235 -7.02 4.90 -23.26
C VAL A 235 -7.03 5.67 -21.94
N VAL A 236 -6.28 5.18 -20.98
CA VAL A 236 -6.17 5.69 -19.61
C VAL A 236 -4.78 6.33 -19.42
N PRO A 237 -4.70 7.66 -19.30
CA PRO A 237 -3.48 8.34 -18.87
C PRO A 237 -3.17 8.08 -17.39
N PHE A 238 -1.95 7.62 -17.11
CA PHE A 238 -1.41 7.46 -15.77
C PHE A 238 -0.46 8.63 -15.46
N TYR A 239 -0.86 9.49 -14.53
CA TYR A 239 -0.10 10.64 -14.06
C TYR A 239 0.81 10.26 -12.91
N GLU A 240 2.03 10.76 -12.91
CA GLU A 240 2.96 10.60 -11.80
C GLU A 240 2.46 11.41 -10.59
N ARG A 241 2.44 10.77 -9.42
CA ARG A 241 2.10 11.38 -8.13
C ARG A 241 2.98 10.75 -7.07
N GLY A 242 3.90 11.51 -6.50
CA GLY A 242 4.90 10.96 -5.59
C GLY A 242 5.70 9.83 -6.25
N ASP A 243 5.74 8.65 -5.62
CA ASP A 243 6.42 7.45 -6.15
C ASP A 243 5.52 6.51 -6.97
N PHE A 244 4.29 6.91 -7.27
CA PHE A 244 3.27 6.03 -7.86
C PHE A 244 2.57 6.67 -9.07
N LEU A 245 1.74 5.87 -9.73
CA LEU A 245 0.94 6.28 -10.89
C LEU A 245 -0.52 6.39 -10.51
N TRP A 246 -1.14 7.52 -10.85
CA TRP A 246 -2.54 7.82 -10.57
C TRP A 246 -3.32 8.03 -11.87
N HIS A 247 -4.56 7.55 -11.94
CA HIS A 247 -5.50 7.94 -12.98
C HIS A 247 -6.83 8.39 -12.39
N ALA A 248 -7.52 9.25 -13.12
CA ALA A 248 -8.82 9.78 -12.73
C ALA A 248 -9.93 8.75 -12.94
N SER A 249 -11.03 8.95 -12.22
CA SER A 249 -12.37 8.48 -12.57
C SER A 249 -12.99 9.29 -13.71
N LEU A 250 -14.08 8.77 -14.27
CA LEU A 250 -15.04 9.55 -15.04
C LEU A 250 -16.22 9.93 -14.14
N ASN A 251 -16.68 11.19 -14.25
CA ASN A 251 -17.95 11.57 -13.67
C ASN A 251 -19.10 10.97 -14.52
N VAL A 252 -19.61 9.82 -14.08
CA VAL A 252 -20.53 8.92 -14.82
C VAL A 252 -21.92 9.51 -15.07
N ASN A 253 -22.24 10.69 -14.51
CA ASN A 253 -23.53 11.37 -14.68
C ASN A 253 -23.87 11.80 -16.13
N LYS A 254 -23.13 11.34 -17.16
CA LYS A 254 -23.28 11.76 -18.55
C LYS A 254 -23.40 10.63 -19.59
N ASN A 255 -23.26 9.33 -19.26
CA ASN A 255 -23.47 8.24 -20.24
C ASN A 255 -23.49 6.83 -19.62
N ASP A 256 -24.46 6.01 -20.00
CA ASP A 256 -24.59 4.60 -19.54
C ASP A 256 -23.43 3.71 -20.00
N LEU A 257 -22.79 4.05 -21.13
CA LEU A 257 -21.67 3.29 -21.72
C LEU A 257 -20.40 3.29 -20.83
N PHE A 258 -20.30 4.21 -19.88
CA PHE A 258 -19.14 4.35 -19.00
C PHE A 258 -19.27 3.59 -17.67
N GLN A 259 -20.48 3.08 -17.33
CA GLN A 259 -20.70 2.29 -16.12
C GLN A 259 -20.04 0.89 -16.18
N GLU A 260 -19.62 0.46 -17.37
CA GLU A 260 -18.97 -0.84 -17.59
C GLU A 260 -17.43 -0.78 -17.55
N LEU A 261 -16.83 0.42 -17.44
CA LEU A 261 -15.38 0.61 -17.53
C LEU A 261 -14.73 0.65 -16.16
N TYR A 262 -14.08 -0.44 -15.75
CA TYR A 262 -13.41 -0.54 -14.45
C TYR A 262 -12.48 0.65 -14.16
N PHE A 263 -11.62 1.01 -15.12
CA PHE A 263 -10.65 2.10 -15.00
C PHE A 263 -11.28 3.50 -15.03
N ALA A 264 -12.61 3.62 -15.12
CA ALA A 264 -13.34 4.87 -15.03
C ALA A 264 -14.20 4.98 -13.75
N GLU A 265 -14.37 3.90 -13.00
CA GLU A 265 -15.29 3.86 -11.84
C GLU A 265 -14.81 4.72 -10.66
N SER A 266 -13.50 4.77 -10.44
CA SER A 266 -12.88 5.54 -9.36
C SER A 266 -11.52 6.08 -9.76
N ASP A 267 -11.14 7.22 -9.18
CA ASP A 267 -9.74 7.61 -9.09
C ASP A 267 -8.98 6.42 -8.53
N SER A 268 -7.83 6.09 -9.12
CA SER A 268 -7.09 4.90 -8.71
C SER A 268 -5.59 5.12 -8.80
N ALA A 269 -4.85 4.42 -7.95
CA ALA A 269 -3.41 4.47 -7.87
C ALA A 269 -2.80 3.06 -8.00
N TYR A 270 -1.66 3.00 -8.68
CA TYR A 270 -0.88 1.79 -8.94
C TYR A 270 0.57 2.06 -8.58
N GLU A 271 1.29 1.05 -8.07
CA GLU A 271 2.74 1.17 -7.94
C GLU A 271 3.35 1.55 -9.28
N ASN A 272 4.46 2.30 -9.26
CA ASN A 272 5.09 2.71 -10.51
C ASN A 272 5.54 1.48 -11.32
N PHE A 273 5.03 1.37 -12.55
CA PHE A 273 5.35 0.30 -13.48
C PHE A 273 5.85 0.86 -14.80
N THR A 274 6.79 0.14 -15.41
CA THR A 274 7.20 0.34 -16.80
C THR A 274 6.48 -0.67 -17.68
N TYR A 275 6.89 -0.82 -18.93
CA TYR A 275 6.26 -1.77 -19.84
C TYR A 275 7.26 -2.73 -20.45
N GLN A 276 6.77 -3.92 -20.78
CA GLN A 276 7.49 -4.93 -21.55
C GLN A 276 6.84 -5.06 -22.93
N SER A 277 7.63 -4.85 -23.98
CA SER A 277 7.19 -5.12 -25.35
C SER A 277 7.13 -6.63 -25.60
N LEU A 278 6.02 -7.12 -26.17
CA LEU A 278 5.84 -8.53 -26.54
C LEU A 278 6.60 -8.91 -27.82
N GLY A 279 7.26 -7.94 -28.47
CA GLY A 279 8.09 -8.16 -29.65
C GLY A 279 9.23 -9.17 -29.46
N PHE A 280 9.65 -9.44 -28.20
CA PHE A 280 10.66 -10.47 -27.90
C PHE A 280 10.20 -11.88 -28.31
N LYS A 281 8.88 -12.15 -28.27
CA LYS A 281 8.31 -13.45 -28.66
C LYS A 281 8.19 -13.55 -30.17
N SER A 282 7.73 -12.48 -30.83
CA SER A 282 7.66 -12.43 -32.29
C SER A 282 7.54 -11.01 -32.85
N ARG A 283 8.07 -10.79 -34.05
CA ARG A 283 8.08 -9.48 -34.73
C ARG A 283 6.69 -8.90 -34.97
N HIS A 284 5.66 -9.72 -35.14
CA HIS A 284 4.28 -9.24 -35.35
C HIS A 284 3.62 -8.70 -34.07
N LEU A 285 4.21 -8.97 -32.88
CA LEU A 285 3.79 -8.43 -31.59
C LEU A 285 4.55 -7.15 -31.20
N THR A 286 5.43 -6.63 -32.07
CA THR A 286 6.09 -5.33 -31.88
C THR A 286 5.04 -4.24 -31.60
N ASN A 287 5.34 -3.28 -30.71
CA ASN A 287 4.45 -2.21 -30.23
C ASN A 287 3.25 -2.68 -29.39
N ILE A 288 3.07 -3.97 -29.15
CA ILE A 288 2.13 -4.45 -28.13
C ILE A 288 2.92 -4.58 -26.84
N ASN A 289 2.66 -3.66 -25.90
CA ASN A 289 3.32 -3.66 -24.60
C ASN A 289 2.34 -4.07 -23.51
N ILE A 290 2.85 -4.67 -22.44
CA ILE A 290 2.11 -5.00 -21.20
C ILE A 290 2.84 -4.38 -20.00
N PRO A 291 2.22 -4.28 -18.80
CA PRO A 291 2.94 -3.86 -17.60
C PRO A 291 4.18 -4.73 -17.37
N SER A 292 5.27 -4.14 -16.87
CA SER A 292 6.53 -4.86 -16.59
C SER A 292 6.36 -5.93 -15.51
N ASN A 293 5.41 -5.76 -14.60
CA ASN A 293 4.97 -6.80 -13.69
C ASN A 293 3.45 -7.03 -13.84
N PRO A 294 3.01 -7.85 -14.81
CA PRO A 294 1.58 -7.99 -15.11
C PRO A 294 0.80 -8.72 -14.00
N HIS A 295 1.44 -9.63 -13.25
CA HIS A 295 0.78 -10.35 -12.17
C HIS A 295 0.57 -9.46 -10.94
N PHE A 296 1.56 -8.63 -10.59
CA PHE A 296 1.40 -7.65 -9.51
C PHE A 296 0.42 -6.53 -9.88
N PHE A 297 0.47 -6.03 -11.11
CA PHE A 297 -0.52 -5.06 -11.61
C PHE A 297 -1.95 -5.57 -11.43
N LEU A 298 -2.21 -6.83 -11.81
CA LEU A 298 -3.52 -7.47 -11.59
C LEU A 298 -3.84 -7.68 -10.10
N PHE A 299 -2.84 -8.01 -9.30
CA PHE A 299 -3.01 -8.21 -7.86
C PHE A 299 -3.43 -6.91 -7.13
N GLU A 300 -2.83 -5.77 -7.47
CA GLU A 300 -3.16 -4.48 -6.85
C GLU A 300 -4.41 -3.83 -7.46
N THR A 301 -4.84 -4.26 -8.64
CA THR A 301 -6.01 -3.69 -9.34
C THR A 301 -7.27 -3.64 -8.44
N PRO A 302 -7.67 -4.67 -7.67
CA PRO A 302 -8.85 -4.61 -6.82
C PRO A 302 -8.77 -3.60 -5.66
N SER A 303 -7.57 -3.25 -5.21
CA SER A 303 -7.33 -2.27 -4.13
C SER A 303 -6.83 -0.91 -4.64
N SER A 304 -6.86 -0.71 -5.97
CA SER A 304 -6.29 0.50 -6.60
C SER A 304 -7.15 1.74 -6.36
N LYS A 305 -8.44 1.60 -6.04
CA LYS A 305 -9.33 2.73 -5.73
C LYS A 305 -8.66 3.68 -4.75
N PHE A 306 -8.49 4.93 -5.16
CA PHE A 306 -7.74 5.94 -4.45
C PHE A 306 -8.64 6.76 -3.51
N LEU A 307 -8.23 6.88 -2.26
CA LEU A 307 -8.82 7.78 -1.28
C LEU A 307 -7.95 9.02 -1.14
N GLU A 308 -8.52 10.15 -1.54
CA GLU A 308 -7.86 11.44 -1.39
C GLU A 308 -7.84 11.88 0.09
N CYS A 309 -6.79 12.60 0.46
CA CYS A 309 -6.72 13.30 1.73
C CYS A 309 -7.92 14.26 1.90
N ASN A 310 -8.68 14.09 2.98
CA ASN A 310 -9.84 14.94 3.23
C ASN A 310 -9.44 16.28 3.87
N SER A 311 -9.25 17.29 3.03
CA SER A 311 -8.88 18.65 3.47
C SER A 311 -9.84 19.28 4.46
N THR A 312 -11.12 18.87 4.47
CA THR A 312 -12.12 19.34 5.44
C THR A 312 -11.86 18.74 6.81
N VAL A 313 -11.58 17.43 6.89
CA VAL A 313 -11.20 16.74 8.14
C VAL A 313 -9.94 17.37 8.72
N VAL A 314 -8.90 17.55 7.89
CA VAL A 314 -7.63 18.18 8.29
C VAL A 314 -7.84 19.59 8.82
N SER A 315 -8.58 20.42 8.07
CA SER A 315 -8.85 21.81 8.47
C SER A 315 -9.61 21.87 9.81
N ASN A 316 -10.58 20.99 9.99
CA ASN A 316 -11.33 20.90 11.25
C ASN A 316 -10.42 20.46 12.40
N PHE A 317 -9.59 19.43 12.21
CA PHE A 317 -8.66 18.95 13.23
C PHE A 317 -7.74 20.06 13.73
N PHE A 318 -7.06 20.77 12.83
CA PHE A 318 -6.16 21.85 13.22
C PHE A 318 -6.91 23.05 13.81
N LYS A 319 -8.11 23.38 13.30
CA LYS A 319 -8.93 24.48 13.84
C LYS A 319 -9.37 24.22 15.28
N PHE A 320 -9.74 22.99 15.65
CA PHE A 320 -10.22 22.65 16.99
C PHE A 320 -9.10 22.39 18.00
N ASN A 321 -7.88 22.08 17.55
CA ASN A 321 -6.78 21.66 18.43
C ASN A 321 -5.55 22.60 18.43
N GLN A 322 -5.70 23.86 18.00
CA GLN A 322 -4.61 24.83 17.77
C GLN A 322 -3.57 24.94 18.90
N THR A 323 -3.97 24.75 20.16
CA THR A 323 -3.10 24.85 21.35
C THR A 323 -2.83 23.51 22.04
N GLY A 324 -3.47 22.43 21.59
CA GLY A 324 -3.44 21.12 22.25
C GLY A 324 -2.66 20.04 21.50
N ILE A 325 -2.05 20.37 20.35
CA ILE A 325 -1.22 19.43 19.58
C ILE A 325 0.20 19.40 20.18
N PRO A 326 0.62 18.27 20.77
CA PRO A 326 1.98 18.07 21.25
C PRO A 326 2.98 18.16 20.09
N LYS A 327 4.16 18.74 20.36
CA LYS A 327 5.16 19.02 19.31
C LYS A 327 6.16 17.88 19.08
N LYS A 328 6.40 16.99 20.05
CA LYS A 328 7.32 15.84 19.92
C LYS A 328 7.15 14.88 21.10
N HIS A 329 7.15 13.57 20.84
CA HIS A 329 7.30 12.53 21.89
C HIS A 329 8.37 11.48 21.54
N SER A 330 8.88 11.48 20.31
CA SER A 330 9.94 10.56 19.89
C SER A 330 11.31 11.19 20.14
N SER A 331 12.35 10.36 20.35
CA SER A 331 13.74 10.82 20.40
C SER A 331 14.26 11.30 19.04
N LEU A 332 13.54 11.04 17.95
CA LEU A 332 13.87 11.43 16.59
C LEU A 332 13.21 12.78 16.23
N SER A 333 13.84 13.57 15.37
CA SER A 333 13.17 14.70 14.72
C SER A 333 12.00 14.18 13.86
N VAL A 334 11.00 15.02 13.60
CA VAL A 334 9.84 14.64 12.77
C VAL A 334 10.28 14.19 11.38
N GLU A 335 11.24 14.89 10.77
CA GLU A 335 11.80 14.53 9.47
C GLU A 335 12.49 13.16 9.51
N ASN A 336 13.35 12.91 10.49
CA ASN A 336 14.03 11.63 10.65
C ASN A 336 13.06 10.48 10.97
N PHE A 337 11.97 10.77 11.68
CA PHE A 337 10.91 9.80 11.97
C PHE A 337 10.15 9.44 10.69
N ASN A 338 9.71 10.45 9.93
CA ASN A 338 9.02 10.28 8.66
C ASN A 338 9.90 9.52 7.65
N LYS A 339 11.19 9.85 7.56
CA LYS A 339 12.14 9.13 6.69
C LYS A 339 12.23 7.64 7.02
N ARG A 340 12.18 7.27 8.30
CA ARG A 340 12.18 5.85 8.72
C ARG A 340 10.89 5.15 8.38
N ILE A 341 9.75 5.85 8.42
CA ILE A 341 8.48 5.32 7.93
C ILE A 341 8.55 5.06 6.42
N GLU A 342 9.09 6.00 5.63
CA GLU A 342 9.29 5.80 4.19
C GLU A 342 10.17 4.58 3.90
N VAL A 343 11.30 4.44 4.61
CA VAL A 343 12.21 3.28 4.47
C VAL A 343 11.48 1.99 4.86
N GLY A 344 10.79 1.97 6.01
CA GLY A 344 10.02 0.82 6.46
C GLY A 344 8.95 0.41 5.45
N LEU A 345 8.19 1.37 4.92
CA LEU A 345 7.20 1.14 3.87
C LEU A 345 7.82 0.47 2.63
N GLN A 346 8.93 1.00 2.13
CA GLN A 346 9.59 0.47 0.93
C GLN A 346 10.18 -0.93 1.16
N GLU A 347 10.74 -1.19 2.34
CA GLU A 347 11.24 -2.52 2.71
C GLU A 347 10.11 -3.54 2.83
N LEU A 348 8.98 -3.17 3.45
CA LEU A 348 7.79 -4.01 3.50
C LEU A 348 7.23 -4.28 2.09
N LYS A 349 7.21 -3.28 1.19
CA LYS A 349 6.88 -3.51 -0.24
C LYS A 349 7.82 -4.53 -0.88
N ALA A 350 9.13 -4.42 -0.67
CA ALA A 350 10.12 -5.35 -1.23
C ALA A 350 9.96 -6.78 -0.69
N ILE A 351 9.45 -6.94 0.53
CA ILE A 351 9.18 -8.23 1.16
C ILE A 351 7.85 -8.83 0.66
N PHE A 352 6.76 -8.06 0.71
CA PHE A 352 5.40 -8.56 0.50
C PHE A 352 4.93 -8.56 -0.96
N ASN A 353 5.36 -7.61 -1.79
CA ASN A 353 4.91 -7.52 -3.19
C ASN A 353 5.26 -8.78 -4.00
N PRO A 354 6.48 -9.37 -3.91
CA PRO A 354 6.79 -10.61 -4.61
C PRO A 354 5.94 -11.82 -4.20
N LEU A 355 5.33 -11.76 -3.01
CA LEU A 355 4.46 -12.80 -2.44
C LEU A 355 2.98 -12.59 -2.76
N LEU A 356 2.66 -11.50 -3.48
CA LEU A 356 1.30 -11.01 -3.69
C LEU A 356 0.54 -10.95 -2.36
N MET A 357 1.15 -10.34 -1.35
CA MET A 357 0.56 -10.08 -0.05
C MET A 357 0.25 -8.59 0.07
N ASN A 358 -0.97 -8.30 0.50
CA ASN A 358 -1.36 -6.94 0.83
C ASN A 358 -0.91 -6.64 2.25
N PHE A 359 -0.27 -5.48 2.40
CA PHE A 359 -0.10 -4.84 3.69
C PHE A 359 -0.56 -3.38 3.58
N TRP A 360 -0.97 -2.80 4.69
CA TRP A 360 -1.54 -1.45 4.75
C TRP A 360 -1.10 -0.73 6.02
N ILE A 361 -1.18 0.60 6.04
CA ILE A 361 -0.96 1.36 7.28
C ILE A 361 -2.11 1.11 8.24
N TRP A 362 -1.82 0.97 9.53
CA TRP A 362 -2.80 0.59 10.55
C TRP A 362 -2.74 1.51 11.77
N SER A 363 -3.64 1.28 12.72
CA SER A 363 -3.69 1.93 14.04
C SER A 363 -3.25 3.41 14.04
N GLY A 364 -2.17 3.76 14.74
CA GLY A 364 -1.76 5.16 14.93
C GLY A 364 -1.30 5.81 13.62
N THR A 365 -0.63 5.04 12.75
CA THR A 365 -0.19 5.50 11.43
C THR A 365 -1.38 5.83 10.53
N MET A 366 -2.40 4.96 10.50
CA MET A 366 -3.63 5.20 9.75
C MET A 366 -4.43 6.37 10.31
N LEU A 367 -4.51 6.52 11.64
CA LEU A 367 -5.16 7.67 12.28
C LEU A 367 -4.49 8.98 11.87
N GLY A 368 -3.15 9.01 11.81
CA GLY A 368 -2.40 10.16 11.31
C GLY A 368 -2.82 10.53 9.89
N TRP A 369 -2.74 9.56 8.97
CA TRP A 369 -3.16 9.75 7.58
C TRP A 369 -4.60 10.28 7.49
N TYR A 370 -5.55 9.65 8.18
CA TYR A 370 -6.96 10.01 8.05
C TYR A 370 -7.29 11.38 8.67
N ARG A 371 -6.67 11.72 9.81
CA ARG A 371 -7.01 12.91 10.60
C ARG A 371 -6.27 14.17 10.13
N GLN A 372 -5.02 14.03 9.73
CA GLN A 372 -4.10 15.14 9.48
C GLN A 372 -3.29 14.97 8.19
N CYS A 373 -3.56 13.93 7.40
CA CYS A 373 -2.86 13.61 6.14
C CYS A 373 -1.34 13.55 6.27
N ASP A 374 -0.88 13.15 7.45
CA ASP A 374 0.52 13.07 7.82
C ASP A 374 0.67 12.11 9.00
N VAL A 375 1.90 11.75 9.33
CA VAL A 375 2.21 10.99 10.54
C VAL A 375 1.89 11.83 11.78
N ILE A 376 1.41 11.18 12.85
CA ILE A 376 1.18 11.85 14.12
C ILE A 376 2.54 12.27 14.71
N PRO A 377 2.85 13.56 14.93
CA PRO A 377 4.20 14.03 15.27
C PRO A 377 4.67 13.63 16.69
N TYR A 378 3.79 12.99 17.45
CA TYR A 378 4.02 12.51 18.81
C TYR A 378 3.74 11.01 18.97
N THR A 379 3.68 10.26 17.86
CA THR A 379 3.76 8.80 17.94
C THR A 379 5.22 8.37 18.14
N SER A 380 5.42 7.12 18.59
CA SER A 380 6.74 6.54 18.86
C SER A 380 7.10 5.39 17.93
N ASP A 381 6.13 4.91 17.16
CA ASP A 381 6.16 3.72 16.33
C ASP A 381 5.34 3.91 15.05
N ALA A 382 5.49 2.96 14.13
CA ALA A 382 4.68 2.84 12.93
C ALA A 382 3.91 1.52 12.96
N ASP A 383 2.63 1.58 12.64
CA ASP A 383 1.75 0.43 12.65
C ASP A 383 1.36 0.05 11.22
N PHE A 384 1.53 -1.23 10.90
CA PHE A 384 1.11 -1.84 9.65
C PHE A 384 0.27 -3.06 9.94
N ALA A 385 -0.46 -3.49 8.92
CA ALA A 385 -1.26 -4.68 8.99
C ALA A 385 -1.18 -5.49 7.69
N ALA A 386 -1.36 -6.80 7.78
CA ALA A 386 -1.41 -7.72 6.66
C ALA A 386 -2.49 -8.78 6.88
N TRP A 387 -2.93 -9.46 5.81
CA TRP A 387 -3.87 -10.58 5.95
C TRP A 387 -3.13 -11.86 6.34
N ALA A 388 -3.51 -12.48 7.47
CA ALA A 388 -2.98 -13.79 7.87
C ALA A 388 -3.22 -14.86 6.80
N SER A 389 -4.37 -14.80 6.13
CA SER A 389 -4.76 -15.74 5.07
C SER A 389 -3.91 -15.66 3.80
N GLN A 390 -3.05 -14.65 3.68
CA GLN A 390 -2.13 -14.49 2.55
C GLN A 390 -0.71 -14.99 2.86
N VAL A 391 -0.46 -15.43 4.10
CA VAL A 391 0.81 -16.07 4.49
C VAL A 391 0.81 -17.51 3.98
N ASP A 392 1.51 -17.75 2.88
CA ASP A 392 1.68 -19.10 2.32
C ASP A 392 2.86 -19.84 2.97
N ASP A 393 3.95 -19.12 3.23
CA ASP A 393 5.18 -19.63 3.80
C ASP A 393 5.76 -18.56 4.73
N LEU A 394 5.67 -18.82 6.04
CA LEU A 394 6.18 -17.89 7.05
C LEU A 394 7.71 -17.81 7.02
N ASP A 395 8.40 -18.91 6.71
CA ASP A 395 9.85 -18.95 6.71
C ASP A 395 10.44 -18.14 5.55
N ASP A 396 9.76 -18.09 4.38
CA ASP A 396 10.14 -17.18 3.28
C ASP A 396 10.04 -15.70 3.70
N ILE A 397 8.97 -15.31 4.40
CA ILE A 397 8.81 -13.95 4.92
C ILE A 397 9.94 -13.61 5.91
N LEU A 398 10.19 -14.49 6.88
CA LEU A 398 11.23 -14.30 7.88
C LEU A 398 12.63 -14.25 7.23
N GLN A 399 12.89 -15.08 6.24
CA GLN A 399 14.16 -15.05 5.50
C GLN A 399 14.34 -13.73 4.74
N ARG A 400 13.27 -13.16 4.16
CA ARG A 400 13.32 -11.86 3.47
C ARG A 400 13.57 -10.71 4.44
N ILE A 401 12.95 -10.75 5.63
CA ILE A 401 13.24 -9.78 6.70
C ILE A 401 14.70 -9.90 7.12
N ASN A 402 15.21 -11.11 7.35
CA ASN A 402 16.62 -11.34 7.73
C ASN A 402 17.64 -10.92 6.66
N LYS A 403 17.22 -10.77 5.41
CA LYS A 403 18.04 -10.28 4.29
C LYS A 403 17.89 -8.77 4.08
N SER A 404 17.03 -8.09 4.82
CA SER A 404 16.90 -6.63 4.74
C SER A 404 18.06 -5.96 5.46
N ASP A 405 18.65 -4.94 4.82
CA ASP A 405 19.69 -4.12 5.45
C ASP A 405 19.09 -3.05 6.38
N ASN A 406 17.76 -2.87 6.35
CA ASN A 406 17.07 -1.76 7.01
C ASN A 406 16.00 -2.21 8.01
N LEU A 407 15.50 -3.44 7.89
CA LEU A 407 14.54 -4.03 8.82
C LEU A 407 15.15 -5.20 9.58
N GLU A 408 14.98 -5.18 10.89
CA GLU A 408 15.37 -6.27 11.79
C GLU A 408 14.12 -6.79 12.50
N LEU A 409 13.90 -8.10 12.47
CA LEU A 409 12.89 -8.73 13.32
C LEU A 409 13.38 -8.68 14.78
N ARG A 410 12.65 -7.97 15.64
CA ARG A 410 12.91 -7.94 17.08
C ARG A 410 12.21 -9.07 17.80
N GLN A 411 10.95 -9.27 17.46
CA GLN A 411 10.11 -10.28 18.09
C GLN A 411 9.07 -10.78 17.11
N ARG A 412 8.86 -12.09 17.12
CA ARG A 412 7.70 -12.73 16.49
C ARG A 412 6.78 -13.24 17.58
N MET A 413 5.51 -12.86 17.50
CA MET A 413 4.47 -13.33 18.41
C MET A 413 3.39 -14.09 17.63
N GLY A 414 2.80 -15.11 18.25
CA GLY A 414 1.74 -15.89 17.63
C GLY A 414 2.22 -16.95 16.64
N ILE A 415 1.25 -17.50 15.91
CA ILE A 415 1.42 -18.44 14.80
C ILE A 415 0.53 -18.02 13.64
N VAL A 416 0.77 -18.52 12.43
CA VAL A 416 0.03 -18.08 11.23
C VAL A 416 -1.48 -18.22 11.40
N GLU A 417 -1.92 -19.34 11.97
CA GLU A 417 -3.32 -19.66 12.17
C GLU A 417 -3.98 -18.78 13.25
N GLN A 418 -3.18 -18.13 14.10
CA GLN A 418 -3.68 -17.46 15.28
C GLN A 418 -2.70 -16.40 15.82
N SER A 419 -3.16 -15.15 15.85
CA SER A 419 -2.52 -14.02 16.53
C SER A 419 -1.08 -13.72 16.08
N LEU A 420 -0.74 -13.91 14.81
CA LEU A 420 0.59 -13.55 14.32
C LEU A 420 0.82 -12.02 14.42
N GLU A 421 2.00 -11.62 14.89
CA GLU A 421 2.47 -10.23 14.93
C GLU A 421 4.00 -10.21 14.77
N PHE A 422 4.50 -9.27 13.99
CA PHE A 422 5.93 -8.97 13.92
C PHE A 422 6.22 -7.62 14.56
N ASN A 423 7.14 -7.62 15.53
CA ASN A 423 7.80 -6.41 15.98
C ASN A 423 9.09 -6.24 15.20
N LEU A 424 9.19 -5.15 14.45
CA LEU A 424 10.34 -4.82 13.62
C LEU A 424 11.06 -3.59 14.16
N ASN A 425 12.35 -3.53 13.90
CA ASN A 425 13.17 -2.34 14.10
C ASN A 425 13.65 -1.83 12.74
N CYS A 426 13.30 -0.58 12.44
CA CYS A 426 13.75 0.16 11.26
C CYS A 426 14.61 1.34 11.73
N HIS A 427 15.92 1.15 11.86
CA HIS A 427 16.84 2.21 12.29
C HIS A 427 16.40 2.95 13.57
N LYS A 428 16.06 2.20 14.63
CA LYS A 428 15.52 2.68 15.94
C LYS A 428 14.05 3.07 15.94
N LEU A 429 13.37 3.09 14.79
CA LEU A 429 11.91 3.16 14.75
C LEU A 429 11.34 1.76 14.99
N ARG A 430 10.46 1.61 15.98
CA ARG A 430 9.65 0.40 16.12
C ARG A 430 8.58 0.41 15.03
N ALA A 431 8.47 -0.68 14.29
CA ALA A 431 7.41 -0.90 13.33
C ALA A 431 6.70 -2.22 13.63
N ASP A 432 5.40 -2.16 13.89
CA ASP A 432 4.60 -3.34 14.20
C ASP A 432 3.80 -3.77 12.96
N VAL A 433 3.82 -5.07 12.65
CA VAL A 433 3.01 -5.66 11.56
C VAL A 433 2.01 -6.64 12.18
N PHE A 434 0.77 -6.20 12.28
CA PHE A 434 -0.33 -7.00 12.82
C PHE A 434 -0.96 -7.86 11.72
N PHE A 435 -1.17 -9.15 11.97
CA PHE A 435 -1.90 -10.00 11.03
C PHE A 435 -3.38 -10.05 11.40
N LEU A 436 -4.23 -9.66 10.45
CA LEU A 436 -5.67 -9.68 10.62
C LEU A 436 -6.28 -10.99 10.11
N TYR A 437 -7.31 -11.39 10.84
CA TYR A 437 -8.09 -12.60 10.63
C TYR A 437 -9.55 -12.21 10.37
N PRO A 438 -10.15 -12.62 9.24
CA PRO A 438 -11.57 -12.43 9.01
C PRO A 438 -12.42 -13.33 9.93
N GLU A 439 -13.54 -12.78 10.38
CA GLU A 439 -14.62 -13.44 11.12
C GLU A 439 -15.95 -13.19 10.41
N SER A 440 -17.02 -13.91 10.80
CA SER A 440 -18.33 -13.80 10.13
C SER A 440 -18.89 -12.37 10.09
N ASN A 441 -18.62 -11.57 11.12
CA ASN A 441 -19.15 -10.20 11.29
C ASN A 441 -18.06 -9.15 11.48
N GLY A 442 -16.85 -9.40 11.00
CA GLY A 442 -15.76 -8.44 11.17
C GLY A 442 -14.39 -9.04 10.90
N THR A 443 -13.39 -8.34 11.39
CA THR A 443 -12.00 -8.79 11.39
C THR A 443 -11.43 -8.62 12.78
N TRP A 444 -10.32 -9.30 13.07
CA TRP A 444 -9.59 -9.05 14.30
C TRP A 444 -8.09 -9.24 14.11
N TYR A 445 -7.32 -8.56 14.96
CA TYR A 445 -5.91 -8.86 15.20
C TYR A 445 -5.67 -9.00 16.70
N ALA A 446 -4.51 -9.50 17.07
CA ALA A 446 -4.18 -9.75 18.47
C ALA A 446 -3.43 -8.59 19.12
N GLY A 447 -3.70 -8.35 20.40
CA GLY A 447 -2.80 -7.68 21.32
C GLY A 447 -2.16 -8.70 22.25
N HIS A 448 -0.84 -8.68 22.40
CA HIS A 448 -0.10 -9.69 23.16
C HIS A 448 0.31 -9.20 24.55
N ARG A 449 0.29 -10.12 25.53
CA ARG A 449 0.93 -9.95 26.83
C ARG A 449 1.84 -11.15 27.14
N PRO A 450 3.02 -11.25 26.49
CA PRO A 450 3.89 -12.43 26.58
C PRO A 450 4.26 -12.80 28.03
N SER A 451 4.58 -11.80 28.86
CA SER A 451 4.93 -11.99 30.28
C SER A 451 3.83 -12.62 31.13
N LYS A 452 2.57 -12.55 30.69
CA LYS A 452 1.42 -13.19 31.34
C LYS A 452 0.87 -14.39 30.57
N GLY A 453 1.47 -14.73 29.43
CA GLY A 453 1.10 -15.88 28.60
C GLY A 453 -0.28 -15.79 27.96
N TYR A 454 -0.81 -14.58 27.73
CA TYR A 454 -2.08 -14.39 27.03
C TYR A 454 -1.96 -13.41 25.87
N TYR A 455 -2.92 -13.49 24.96
CA TYR A 455 -3.24 -12.43 24.00
C TYR A 455 -4.74 -12.11 24.11
N PHE A 456 -5.21 -11.11 23.38
CA PHE A 456 -6.63 -10.75 23.30
C PHE A 456 -6.93 -10.21 21.90
N LYS A 457 -8.18 -10.26 21.48
CA LYS A 457 -8.59 -9.82 20.14
C LYS A 457 -9.01 -8.36 20.15
N TYR A 458 -8.58 -7.59 19.16
CA TYR A 458 -9.20 -6.31 18.80
C TYR A 458 -10.16 -6.53 17.65
N HIS A 459 -11.45 -6.28 17.87
CA HIS A 459 -12.47 -6.54 16.86
C HIS A 459 -12.74 -5.29 16.02
N HIS A 460 -12.69 -5.43 14.70
CA HIS A 460 -12.98 -4.37 13.75
C HIS A 460 -14.13 -4.76 12.82
N PRO A 461 -14.85 -3.81 12.23
CA PRO A 461 -15.81 -4.11 11.18
C PRO A 461 -15.13 -4.75 9.96
N ASN A 462 -15.93 -5.34 9.08
CA ASN A 462 -15.45 -5.73 7.75
C ASN A 462 -15.10 -4.47 6.94
N PHE A 463 -14.03 -4.56 6.16
CA PHE A 463 -13.59 -3.52 5.25
C PHE A 463 -12.95 -4.11 4.00
N THR A 464 -12.90 -3.32 2.94
CA THR A 464 -12.05 -3.60 1.77
C THR A 464 -10.83 -2.70 1.78
N LEU A 465 -9.81 -2.99 0.97
CA LEU A 465 -8.61 -2.15 0.87
C LEU A 465 -8.74 -1.16 -0.29
N CYS A 466 -8.31 0.06 -0.04
CA CYS A 466 -8.18 1.14 -1.00
C CYS A 466 -6.74 1.66 -0.97
N SER A 467 -6.30 2.29 -2.05
CA SER A 467 -5.04 3.01 -2.13
C SER A 467 -5.18 4.41 -1.56
N ALA A 468 -4.10 4.95 -1.01
CA ALA A 468 -3.99 6.31 -0.53
C ALA A 468 -2.53 6.80 -0.65
N GLU A 469 -2.28 8.04 -0.25
CA GLU A 469 -0.95 8.63 -0.20
C GLU A 469 -0.56 8.98 1.24
N LEU A 470 0.66 8.60 1.64
CA LEU A 470 1.31 9.05 2.87
C LEU A 470 2.78 9.34 2.56
N LEU A 471 3.25 10.56 2.88
CA LEU A 471 4.63 11.00 2.64
C LEU A 471 5.10 10.82 1.17
N GLY A 472 4.21 11.05 0.20
CA GLY A 472 4.52 10.89 -1.23
C GLY A 472 4.58 9.42 -1.70
N HIS A 473 4.23 8.46 -0.84
CA HIS A 473 4.20 7.04 -1.19
C HIS A 473 2.78 6.52 -1.34
N LYS A 474 2.57 5.64 -2.32
CA LYS A 474 1.35 4.82 -2.36
C LYS A 474 1.33 3.88 -1.16
N VAL A 475 0.25 3.93 -0.39
CA VAL A 475 -0.05 3.03 0.72
C VAL A 475 -1.44 2.42 0.53
N LEU A 476 -1.71 1.30 1.19
CA LEU A 476 -3.07 0.79 1.33
C LEU A 476 -3.66 1.24 2.67
N VAL A 477 -4.99 1.34 2.70
CA VAL A 477 -5.83 1.66 3.87
C VAL A 477 -7.18 0.94 3.73
N PRO A 478 -7.96 0.77 4.81
CA PRO A 478 -9.38 0.43 4.69
C PRO A 478 -10.15 1.46 3.88
N CYS A 479 -10.99 1.01 2.96
CA CYS A 479 -11.96 1.87 2.29
C CYS A 479 -12.94 2.50 3.30
N GLU A 480 -13.28 1.76 4.35
CA GLU A 480 -14.11 2.19 5.48
C GLU A 480 -13.29 2.76 6.66
N ALA A 481 -12.22 3.52 6.37
CA ALA A 481 -11.25 4.02 7.36
C ALA A 481 -11.88 4.63 8.62
N GLU A 482 -12.88 5.51 8.49
CA GLU A 482 -13.53 6.14 9.65
C GLU A 482 -14.19 5.13 10.58
N LYS A 483 -14.85 4.09 10.04
CA LYS A 483 -15.50 3.07 10.86
C LYS A 483 -14.47 2.29 11.66
N VAL A 484 -13.33 1.97 11.04
CA VAL A 484 -12.21 1.29 11.69
C VAL A 484 -11.64 2.19 12.80
N ILE A 485 -11.39 3.47 12.51
CA ILE A 485 -10.86 4.46 13.46
C ILE A 485 -11.79 4.66 14.66
N VAL A 486 -13.08 4.88 14.42
CA VAL A 486 -14.07 5.07 15.49
C VAL A 486 -14.18 3.82 16.37
N THR A 487 -14.02 2.63 15.79
CA THR A 487 -14.04 1.37 16.54
C THR A 487 -12.85 1.28 17.51
N GLU A 488 -11.68 1.73 17.10
CA GLU A 488 -10.44 1.64 17.90
C GLU A 488 -10.31 2.78 18.93
N TYR A 489 -10.55 4.02 18.48
CA TYR A 489 -10.30 5.25 19.22
C TYR A 489 -11.56 5.86 19.87
N GLY A 490 -12.75 5.42 19.48
CA GLY A 490 -14.03 5.98 19.93
C GLY A 490 -14.42 7.27 19.19
N SER A 491 -15.55 7.86 19.58
CA SER A 491 -16.11 9.07 18.92
C SER A 491 -15.22 10.31 19.00
N ASN A 492 -14.26 10.34 19.93
CA ASN A 492 -13.38 11.48 20.17
C ASN A 492 -12.01 11.32 19.48
N TRP A 493 -11.91 10.52 18.42
CA TRP A 493 -10.67 10.26 17.68
C TRP A 493 -9.99 11.53 17.11
N MET A 494 -10.75 12.62 16.96
CA MET A 494 -10.26 13.95 16.57
C MET A 494 -9.49 14.68 17.68
N THR A 495 -9.57 14.22 18.93
CA THR A 495 -8.85 14.80 20.05
C THR A 495 -7.45 14.16 20.16
N PRO A 496 -6.36 14.95 20.16
CA PRO A 496 -5.01 14.46 20.40
C PRO A 496 -4.91 13.70 21.72
N VAL A 497 -4.23 12.54 21.69
CA VAL A 497 -3.93 11.73 22.88
C VAL A 497 -2.44 11.45 22.92
N THR A 498 -1.77 11.90 23.98
CA THR A 498 -0.31 11.76 24.18
C THR A 498 0.10 10.56 25.01
N SER A 499 -0.85 10.01 25.76
CA SER A 499 -0.63 8.83 26.59
C SER A 499 -1.61 7.75 26.15
N TRP A 500 -1.09 6.76 25.43
CA TRP A 500 -1.85 5.64 24.93
C TRP A 500 -1.36 4.35 25.59
N ASN A 501 -2.29 3.58 26.15
CA ASN A 501 -2.02 2.24 26.63
C ASN A 501 -2.81 1.25 25.76
N TYR A 502 -2.10 0.39 25.04
CA TYR A 502 -2.73 -0.55 24.12
C TYR A 502 -3.70 -1.53 24.82
N GLU A 503 -3.56 -1.80 26.12
CA GLU A 503 -4.50 -2.68 26.83
C GLU A 503 -5.77 -1.94 27.30
N SER A 504 -5.67 -0.68 27.73
CA SER A 504 -6.76 0.03 28.43
C SER A 504 -7.34 1.24 27.71
N SER A 505 -6.62 1.87 26.78
CA SER A 505 -7.10 3.06 26.06
C SER A 505 -8.05 2.71 24.91
N ILE A 506 -7.74 1.63 24.20
CA ILE A 506 -8.46 1.10 23.05
C ILE A 506 -9.89 0.65 23.37
N LYS A 507 -10.81 0.82 22.42
CA LYS A 507 -12.26 0.62 22.67
C LYS A 507 -12.83 -0.72 22.21
N ASN A 508 -12.10 -1.47 21.40
CA ASN A 508 -12.58 -2.70 20.76
C ASN A 508 -11.89 -3.99 21.23
N ARG A 509 -11.35 -3.96 22.45
CA ARG A 509 -10.66 -5.09 23.07
C ARG A 509 -11.62 -6.16 23.59
N GLY A 510 -11.38 -7.41 23.19
CA GLY A 510 -12.02 -8.61 23.71
C GLY A 510 -11.37 -9.18 24.99
N PRO A 511 -11.84 -10.35 25.47
CA PRO A 511 -11.31 -11.00 26.67
C PRO A 511 -9.92 -11.59 26.46
N ASN A 512 -9.22 -11.90 27.57
CA ASN A 512 -7.93 -12.59 27.54
C ASN A 512 -8.09 -14.03 27.06
N ILE A 513 -7.17 -14.46 26.20
CA ILE A 513 -7.05 -15.83 25.70
C ILE A 513 -5.65 -16.31 26.09
N TYR A 514 -5.59 -17.32 26.95
CA TYR A 514 -4.33 -17.85 27.46
C TYR A 514 -3.78 -18.91 26.53
N TRP A 515 -2.48 -18.83 26.28
CA TRP A 515 -1.76 -19.90 25.63
C TRP A 515 -1.54 -21.07 26.58
N ASP A 516 -1.59 -22.28 26.04
CA ASP A 516 -1.06 -23.43 26.74
C ASP A 516 0.43 -23.21 27.05
N LYS A 517 0.85 -23.57 28.26
CA LYS A 517 2.25 -23.33 28.71
C LYS A 517 3.28 -23.95 27.75
N ASN A 518 2.96 -25.09 27.15
CA ASN A 518 3.83 -25.79 26.22
C ASN A 518 3.95 -25.09 24.85
N MET A 519 3.06 -24.15 24.54
CA MET A 519 3.06 -23.37 23.30
C MET A 519 3.83 -22.06 23.44
N LEU A 520 4.06 -21.56 24.66
CA LEU A 520 4.69 -20.26 24.90
C LEU A 520 6.05 -20.11 24.19
N ALA A 521 6.90 -21.14 24.25
CA ALA A 521 8.23 -21.12 23.61
C ALA A 521 8.17 -21.18 22.07
N LYS A 522 7.03 -21.55 21.48
CA LYS A 522 6.83 -21.55 20.01
C LYS A 522 6.18 -20.26 19.53
N VAL A 523 5.32 -19.69 20.37
CA VAL A 523 4.50 -18.51 20.09
C VAL A 523 5.29 -17.23 20.27
N TYR A 524 6.15 -17.15 21.29
CA TYR A 524 6.94 -15.96 21.59
C TYR A 524 8.39 -16.27 21.27
N LEU A 525 8.85 -15.81 20.10
CA LEU A 525 10.22 -15.95 19.66
C LEU A 525 10.87 -14.57 19.63
N ASP A 526 11.92 -14.43 20.44
CA ASP A 526 12.85 -13.32 20.34
C ASP A 526 13.92 -13.70 19.30
N ASN A 527 14.38 -12.73 18.52
CA ASN A 527 15.46 -12.92 17.54
C ASN A 527 16.83 -12.76 18.19
#